data_AF-A0A933FVH7-F1
#
_entry.id   AF-A0A933FVH7-F1
#
_cell.length_a   1.000
_cell.length_b   1.000
_cell.length_c   1.000
_cell.angle_alpha   90.00
_cell.angle_beta   90.00
_cell.angle_gamma   90.00
#
_symmetry.space_group_name_H-M   'P 1'
#
loop_
_entity.id
_entity.type
_entity.pdbx_description
1 polymer ?
#
loop_
_entity_poly.entity_id
_entity_poly.type
_entity_poly.pdbx_seq_one_letter_code
_entity_poly.pdbx_strand_id
1 'polypeptide(L)'
;MVKDDINYGVFADSIYRSSLAQVPGGLFTPPIDHIDIGRGLTAEEKGNGKFGPMVPPFVDPALINTFLLYDYVFWYTEQVPSLGVAQLSLFTYMQNGGKVLFSTTFQNVVDPRAALRDFAPIDSVSSAPFTPRPAPGDTRVPANYKVYADSTDPSNLYPLLAFNPPPPTFHSVFMRPIYRRSDARYIYHLQPDTANSPPRYIGSPNVAVVDGQRTIVFIGLPLHLLNNTVVGNPQGVTAFFTKVFTEEFSPSQRVNRSRF
;
A
#
# COMPACT_ATOMS: atom_id res chain seq x y z
N MET A 1 -12.05 0.56 -4.93
CA MET A 1 -10.65 1.05 -4.95
C MET A 1 -10.64 2.51 -4.50
N VAL A 2 -9.78 2.85 -3.54
CA VAL A 2 -9.62 4.23 -3.05
C VAL A 2 -8.27 4.74 -3.49
N LYS A 3 -8.30 5.85 -4.22
CA LYS A 3 -7.15 6.56 -4.75
C LYS A 3 -6.96 7.85 -3.98
N ASP A 4 -5.71 8.14 -3.65
CA ASP A 4 -5.33 9.32 -2.90
C ASP A 4 -4.15 10.07 -3.57
N ASP A 5 -4.42 10.77 -4.68
CA ASP A 5 -3.41 11.41 -5.54
C ASP A 5 -3.87 12.79 -6.08
N ILE A 6 -2.90 13.63 -6.47
CA ILE A 6 -3.00 15.02 -6.94
C ILE A 6 -2.83 15.17 -8.48
N ASN A 7 -3.23 14.16 -9.27
CA ASN A 7 -3.25 14.10 -10.75
C ASN A 7 -2.05 13.39 -11.44
N TYR A 8 -1.13 12.75 -10.72
CA TYR A 8 -0.04 11.94 -11.32
C TYR A 8 -0.38 10.45 -11.46
N GLY A 9 -1.46 10.00 -10.82
CA GLY A 9 -1.82 8.59 -10.64
C GLY A 9 -2.62 7.96 -11.77
N VAL A 10 -2.67 8.55 -12.97
CA VAL A 10 -3.32 7.91 -14.14
C VAL A 10 -2.59 6.62 -14.52
N PHE A 11 -1.26 6.61 -14.43
CA PHE A 11 -0.45 5.42 -14.71
C PHE A 11 -0.61 4.34 -13.62
N ALA A 12 -0.58 4.74 -12.35
CA ALA A 12 -0.79 3.82 -11.22
C ALA A 12 -2.20 3.20 -11.26
N ASP A 13 -3.23 4.02 -11.45
CA ASP A 13 -4.64 3.57 -11.56
C ASP A 13 -4.81 2.55 -12.71
N SER A 14 -4.21 2.80 -13.88
CA SER A 14 -4.34 1.85 -15.01
C SER A 14 -3.66 0.51 -14.75
N ILE A 15 -2.48 0.50 -14.11
CA ILE A 15 -1.79 -0.73 -13.69
C ILE A 15 -2.64 -1.49 -12.68
N TYR A 16 -3.21 -0.81 -11.69
CA TYR A 16 -4.01 -1.46 -10.67
C TYR A 16 -5.30 -2.05 -11.24
N ARG A 17 -6.03 -1.30 -12.07
CA ARG A 17 -7.25 -1.80 -12.71
C ARG A 17 -6.97 -3.00 -13.62
N SER A 18 -5.95 -2.91 -14.46
CA SER A 18 -5.57 -4.02 -15.35
C SER A 18 -5.15 -5.26 -14.58
N SER A 19 -4.38 -5.10 -13.50
CA SER A 19 -3.92 -6.22 -12.66
C SER A 19 -5.07 -6.83 -11.84
N LEU A 20 -5.97 -6.02 -11.28
CA LEU A 20 -7.15 -6.49 -10.55
C LEU A 20 -8.12 -7.26 -11.46
N ALA A 21 -8.35 -6.78 -12.67
CA ALA A 21 -9.22 -7.45 -13.65
C ALA A 21 -8.70 -8.84 -14.06
N GLN A 22 -7.41 -9.11 -13.86
CA GLN A 22 -6.77 -10.41 -14.14
C GLN A 22 -6.78 -11.36 -12.94
N VAL A 23 -7.27 -10.94 -11.77
CA VAL A 23 -7.42 -11.84 -10.62
C VAL A 23 -8.41 -12.96 -10.97
N PRO A 24 -8.07 -14.24 -10.77
CA PRO A 24 -8.92 -15.36 -11.11
C PRO A 24 -10.32 -15.32 -10.48
N GLY A 25 -11.29 -15.97 -11.12
CA GLY A 25 -12.65 -16.12 -10.60
C GLY A 25 -13.56 -14.91 -10.83
N GLY A 26 -13.10 -13.88 -11.57
CA GLY A 26 -13.91 -12.71 -11.89
C GLY A 26 -14.25 -11.84 -10.67
N LEU A 27 -13.49 -11.99 -9.58
CA LEU A 27 -13.70 -11.25 -8.31
C LEU A 27 -13.75 -9.73 -8.50
N PHE A 28 -13.00 -9.22 -9.48
CA PHE A 28 -12.94 -7.81 -9.82
C PHE A 28 -13.27 -7.54 -11.30
N THR A 29 -14.13 -8.37 -11.90
CA THR A 29 -14.63 -8.11 -13.25
C THR A 29 -15.31 -6.73 -13.28
N PRO A 30 -14.91 -5.82 -14.17
CA PRO A 30 -15.43 -4.46 -14.19
C PRO A 30 -16.97 -4.39 -14.27
N PRO A 31 -17.58 -3.36 -13.66
CA PRO A 31 -16.93 -2.18 -13.08
C PRO A 31 -16.41 -2.41 -11.64
N ILE A 32 -15.17 -1.97 -11.39
CA ILE A 32 -14.65 -1.79 -10.03
C ILE A 32 -14.96 -0.34 -9.62
N ASP A 33 -15.66 -0.17 -8.51
CA ASP A 33 -15.96 1.16 -7.98
C ASP A 33 -14.70 1.86 -7.48
N HIS A 34 -14.61 3.16 -7.78
CA HIS A 34 -13.42 3.95 -7.56
C HIS A 34 -13.75 5.31 -6.96
N ILE A 35 -13.03 5.68 -5.90
CA ILE A 35 -13.16 6.94 -5.19
C ILE A 35 -11.78 7.61 -5.18
N ASP A 36 -11.69 8.83 -5.73
CA ASP A 36 -10.47 9.65 -5.70
C ASP A 36 -10.61 10.75 -4.64
N ILE A 37 -10.03 10.50 -3.46
CA ILE A 37 -10.13 11.39 -2.30
C ILE A 37 -9.21 12.61 -2.40
N GLY A 38 -8.27 12.61 -3.35
CA GLY A 38 -7.35 13.73 -3.62
C GLY A 38 -7.78 14.59 -4.81
N ARG A 39 -8.84 14.20 -5.52
CA ARG A 39 -9.25 14.84 -6.77
C ARG A 39 -9.42 16.35 -6.64
N GLY A 40 -8.73 17.09 -7.51
CA GLY A 40 -8.84 18.55 -7.60
C GLY A 40 -8.10 19.32 -6.50
N LEU A 41 -7.35 18.65 -5.64
CA LEU A 41 -6.52 19.29 -4.63
C LEU A 41 -5.08 19.46 -5.10
N THR A 42 -4.42 20.51 -4.60
CA THR A 42 -2.96 20.64 -4.67
C THR A 42 -2.26 19.87 -3.55
N ALA A 43 -0.95 19.65 -3.68
CA ALA A 43 -0.12 19.04 -2.64
C ALA A 43 -0.20 19.80 -1.30
N GLU A 44 -0.18 21.14 -1.36
CA GLU A 44 -0.29 22.01 -0.19
C GLU A 44 -1.65 21.85 0.51
N GLU A 45 -2.72 21.82 -0.27
CA GLU A 45 -4.07 21.65 0.27
C GLU A 45 -4.28 20.30 0.96
N LYS A 46 -3.76 19.21 0.39
CA LYS A 46 -3.76 17.91 1.07
C LYS A 46 -2.89 17.92 2.33
N GLY A 47 -1.72 18.57 2.28
CA GLY A 47 -0.85 18.75 3.45
C GLY A 47 -1.53 19.52 4.59
N ASN A 48 -2.43 20.45 4.25
CA ASN A 48 -3.25 21.20 5.19
C ASN A 48 -4.52 20.46 5.65
N GLY A 49 -4.66 19.17 5.31
CA GLY A 49 -5.77 18.33 5.75
C GLY A 49 -7.07 18.51 4.96
N LYS A 50 -7.05 19.17 3.79
CA LYS A 50 -8.23 19.21 2.91
C LYS A 50 -8.43 17.85 2.23
N PHE A 51 -9.70 17.57 1.92
CA PHE A 51 -10.11 16.39 1.17
C PHE A 51 -10.83 16.79 -0.12
N GLY A 52 -10.69 15.95 -1.14
CA GLY A 52 -11.34 16.14 -2.43
C GLY A 52 -12.86 16.01 -2.33
N PRO A 53 -13.59 16.44 -3.36
CA PRO A 53 -15.05 16.50 -3.35
C PRO A 53 -15.72 15.12 -3.30
N MET A 54 -14.97 14.04 -3.53
CA MET A 54 -15.47 12.67 -3.40
C MET A 54 -15.44 12.14 -1.97
N VAL A 55 -14.86 12.89 -1.02
CA VAL A 55 -14.99 12.59 0.41
C VAL A 55 -16.24 13.29 0.92
N PRO A 56 -17.22 12.55 1.48
CA PRO A 56 -18.38 13.17 2.09
C PRO A 56 -17.99 14.15 3.18
N PRO A 57 -18.74 15.26 3.39
CA PRO A 57 -18.49 16.19 4.49
C PRO A 57 -18.44 15.51 5.87
N PHE A 58 -19.20 14.42 6.02
CA PHE A 58 -19.20 13.55 7.19
C PHE A 58 -18.57 12.20 6.82
N VAL A 59 -17.30 12.00 7.19
CA VAL A 59 -16.61 10.70 6.98
C VAL A 59 -17.35 9.58 7.71
N ASP A 60 -17.79 9.85 8.93
CA ASP A 60 -18.71 9.01 9.71
C ASP A 60 -20.11 9.65 9.72
N PRO A 61 -21.19 8.96 9.30
CA PRO A 61 -21.24 7.56 8.86
C PRO A 61 -21.11 7.36 7.35
N ALA A 62 -21.10 8.43 6.54
CA ALA A 62 -21.35 8.30 5.09
C ALA A 62 -20.26 7.53 4.33
N LEU A 63 -18.98 7.78 4.63
CA LEU A 63 -17.88 7.05 3.96
C LEU A 63 -17.77 5.62 4.47
N ILE A 64 -17.97 5.41 5.79
CA ILE A 64 -17.96 4.06 6.39
C ILE A 64 -19.07 3.20 5.76
N ASN A 65 -20.30 3.73 5.65
CA ASN A 65 -21.40 3.05 4.98
C ASN A 65 -21.09 2.71 3.53
N THR A 66 -20.38 3.59 2.82
CA THR A 66 -19.92 3.30 1.47
C THR A 66 -18.96 2.11 1.46
N PHE A 67 -18.01 2.05 2.39
CA PHE A 67 -17.08 0.90 2.48
C PHE A 67 -17.77 -0.39 2.87
N LEU A 68 -18.81 -0.36 3.72
CA LEU A 68 -19.55 -1.56 4.11
C LEU A 68 -20.27 -2.25 2.93
N LEU A 69 -20.41 -1.59 1.78
CA LEU A 69 -20.94 -2.23 0.56
C LEU A 69 -19.95 -3.22 -0.06
N TYR A 70 -18.67 -3.14 0.29
CA TYR A 70 -17.59 -3.91 -0.34
C TYR A 70 -16.90 -4.84 0.66
N ASP A 71 -16.67 -6.08 0.25
CA ASP A 71 -15.88 -7.02 1.07
C ASP A 71 -14.39 -6.67 1.11
N TYR A 72 -13.90 -5.97 0.06
CA TYR A 72 -12.51 -5.58 -0.08
C TYR A 72 -12.35 -4.09 -0.42
N VAL A 73 -11.41 -3.43 0.25
CA VAL A 73 -10.93 -2.09 -0.10
C VAL A 73 -9.45 -2.16 -0.43
N PHE A 74 -9.12 -1.92 -1.70
CA PHE A 74 -7.75 -1.57 -2.08
C PHE A 74 -7.58 -0.06 -1.96
N TRP A 75 -6.71 0.39 -1.05
CA TRP A 75 -6.35 1.77 -0.81
C TRP A 75 -4.91 2.01 -1.22
N TYR A 76 -4.67 3.02 -2.06
CA TYR A 76 -3.32 3.42 -2.40
C TYR A 76 -3.12 4.93 -2.36
N THR A 77 -1.90 5.33 -2.04
CA THR A 77 -1.52 6.74 -1.89
C THR A 77 -0.26 7.09 -2.69
N GLU A 78 -0.05 8.38 -2.91
CA GLU A 78 1.17 8.94 -3.50
C GLU A 78 1.97 9.80 -2.49
N GLN A 79 2.88 10.66 -2.98
CA GLN A 79 3.84 11.44 -2.17
C GLN A 79 3.20 12.40 -1.14
N VAL A 80 1.87 12.56 -1.12
CA VAL A 80 1.15 13.38 -0.14
C VAL A 80 -0.14 12.64 0.29
N PRO A 81 -0.05 11.65 1.18
CA PRO A 81 -1.22 10.86 1.57
C PRO A 81 -2.12 11.63 2.55
N SER A 82 -3.43 11.63 2.30
CA SER A 82 -4.49 12.09 3.20
C SER A 82 -4.87 10.97 4.18
N LEU A 83 -3.94 10.62 5.08
CA LEU A 83 -4.11 9.51 6.03
C LEU A 83 -5.27 9.70 7.03
N GLY A 84 -5.73 10.93 7.27
CA GLY A 84 -6.85 11.21 8.18
C GLY A 84 -8.16 10.52 7.74
N VAL A 85 -8.43 10.44 6.43
CA VAL A 85 -9.63 9.73 5.93
C VAL A 85 -9.51 8.23 6.22
N ALA A 86 -8.33 7.65 6.01
CA ALA A 86 -8.05 6.25 6.29
C ALA A 86 -8.18 5.94 7.79
N GLN A 87 -7.61 6.80 8.64
CA GLN A 87 -7.66 6.69 10.10
C GLN A 87 -9.11 6.67 10.64
N LEU A 88 -9.98 7.53 10.11
CA LEU A 88 -11.38 7.63 10.55
C LEU A 88 -12.27 6.49 10.06
N SER A 89 -11.95 5.86 8.91
CA SER A 89 -12.87 4.95 8.23
C SER A 89 -12.46 3.48 8.27
N LEU A 90 -11.16 3.19 8.16
CA LEU A 90 -10.69 1.81 7.98
C LEU A 90 -10.84 0.98 9.25
N PHE A 91 -10.66 1.57 10.43
CA PHE A 91 -10.79 0.85 11.69
C PHE A 91 -12.21 0.26 11.86
N THR A 92 -13.24 1.10 11.74
CA THR A 92 -14.65 0.67 11.84
C THR A 92 -15.04 -0.29 10.71
N TYR A 93 -14.53 -0.06 9.49
CA TYR A 93 -14.74 -0.97 8.37
C TYR A 93 -14.21 -2.39 8.65
N MET A 94 -12.97 -2.50 9.15
CA MET A 94 -12.36 -3.79 9.48
C MET A 94 -13.03 -4.47 10.68
N GLN A 95 -13.50 -3.72 11.67
CA GLN A 95 -14.30 -4.27 12.78
C GLN A 95 -15.59 -4.94 12.31
N ASN A 96 -16.13 -4.50 11.17
CA ASN A 96 -17.30 -5.10 10.53
C ASN A 96 -16.96 -6.23 9.56
N GLY A 97 -15.73 -6.75 9.57
CA GLY A 97 -15.29 -7.84 8.70
C GLY A 97 -14.70 -7.39 7.36
N GLY A 98 -14.55 -6.07 7.16
CA GLY A 98 -13.92 -5.50 5.97
C GLY A 98 -12.46 -5.89 5.84
N LYS A 99 -12.00 -6.01 4.59
CA LYS A 99 -10.61 -6.39 4.26
C LYS A 99 -9.91 -5.28 3.50
N VAL A 100 -8.70 -4.94 3.92
CA VAL A 100 -7.97 -3.78 3.38
C VAL A 100 -6.61 -4.18 2.84
N LEU A 101 -6.35 -3.88 1.57
CA LEU A 101 -4.99 -3.82 1.05
C LEU A 101 -4.57 -2.36 0.99
N PHE A 102 -3.56 -1.98 1.76
CA PHE A 102 -3.06 -0.61 1.85
C PHE A 102 -1.65 -0.49 1.28
N SER A 103 -1.46 0.31 0.23
CA SER A 103 -0.16 0.58 -0.41
C SER A 103 0.15 2.07 -0.31
N THR A 104 1.32 2.43 0.21
CA THR A 104 1.67 3.84 0.42
C THR A 104 3.11 4.14 0.06
N THR A 105 3.36 5.42 -0.22
CA THR A 105 4.69 6.02 -0.10
C THR A 105 4.74 6.91 1.14
N PHE A 106 5.93 7.18 1.68
CA PHE A 106 6.06 8.05 2.85
C PHE A 106 6.43 9.48 2.44
N GLN A 107 6.19 10.45 3.32
CA GLN A 107 6.79 11.78 3.17
C GLN A 107 8.15 11.85 3.87
N ASN A 108 9.04 12.68 3.33
CA ASN A 108 10.39 12.90 3.85
C ASN A 108 10.41 13.65 5.19
N VAL A 109 9.51 14.62 5.37
CA VAL A 109 9.51 15.52 6.54
C VAL A 109 8.45 15.18 7.58
N VAL A 110 7.31 14.64 7.18
CA VAL A 110 6.20 14.33 8.09
C VAL A 110 6.34 12.89 8.56
N ASP A 111 6.38 12.72 9.87
CA ASP A 111 6.34 11.42 10.51
C ASP A 111 4.91 10.84 10.43
N PRO A 112 4.67 9.80 9.61
CA PRO A 112 3.33 9.28 9.41
C PRO A 112 2.91 8.31 10.53
N ARG A 113 3.75 8.09 11.55
CA ARG A 113 3.53 7.11 12.63
C ARG A 113 2.19 7.30 13.34
N ALA A 114 1.76 8.54 13.57
CA ALA A 114 0.54 8.82 14.34
C ALA A 114 -0.71 8.27 13.64
N ALA A 115 -0.90 8.57 12.35
CA ALA A 115 -2.10 8.16 11.63
C ALA A 115 -2.08 6.66 11.23
N LEU A 116 -0.89 6.11 10.93
CA LEU A 116 -0.78 4.70 10.52
C LEU A 116 -1.05 3.72 11.65
N ARG A 117 -0.70 4.05 12.90
CA ARG A 117 -0.88 3.17 14.06
C ARG A 117 -2.33 2.78 14.33
N ASP A 118 -3.28 3.62 13.92
CA ASP A 118 -4.69 3.42 14.23
C ASP A 118 -5.36 2.37 13.36
N PHE A 119 -4.81 2.07 12.18
CA PHE A 119 -5.39 1.11 11.25
C PHE A 119 -4.38 0.10 10.68
N ALA A 120 -3.13 0.47 10.47
CA ALA A 120 -2.12 -0.42 9.91
C ALA A 120 -1.57 -1.36 11.00
N PRO A 121 -1.21 -2.61 10.66
CA PRO A 121 -0.71 -3.60 11.62
C PRO A 121 0.78 -3.40 11.94
N ILE A 122 1.16 -2.17 12.26
CA ILE A 122 2.53 -1.74 12.51
C ILE A 122 2.59 -0.97 13.83
N ASP A 123 3.68 -1.15 14.57
CA ASP A 123 3.96 -0.36 15.77
C ASP A 123 4.66 0.95 15.40
N SER A 124 5.48 0.96 14.35
CA SER A 124 6.15 2.16 13.87
C SER A 124 6.74 2.00 12.48
N VAL A 125 7.12 3.12 11.89
CA VAL A 125 8.09 3.17 10.79
C VAL A 125 9.37 3.83 11.30
N SER A 126 10.50 3.51 10.70
CA SER A 126 11.78 4.14 11.06
C SER A 126 11.69 5.67 11.01
N SER A 127 12.20 6.33 12.06
CA SER A 127 12.31 7.79 12.12
C SER A 127 13.34 8.32 11.13
N ALA A 128 14.41 7.56 10.90
CA ALA A 128 15.42 7.84 9.89
C ALA A 128 15.02 7.19 8.55
N PRO A 129 15.04 7.95 7.43
CA PRO A 129 15.13 7.33 6.12
C PRO A 129 16.45 6.57 6.01
N PHE A 130 16.60 5.80 4.95
CA PHE A 130 17.54 4.70 4.91
C PHE A 130 19.07 4.99 4.99
N THR A 131 19.55 6.25 5.12
CA THR A 131 21.00 6.58 5.36
C THR A 131 21.21 7.94 6.05
N PRO A 132 22.44 8.28 6.50
CA PRO A 132 22.80 9.58 7.08
C PRO A 132 22.87 10.76 6.09
N ARG A 133 22.64 10.53 4.78
CA ARG A 133 22.51 11.59 3.77
C ARG A 133 21.24 11.45 2.94
N PRO A 134 20.06 11.64 3.55
CA PRO A 134 18.86 11.91 2.78
C PRO A 134 18.84 13.42 2.55
N ALA A 135 19.40 13.88 1.43
CA ALA A 135 18.94 15.18 0.94
C ALA A 135 17.43 15.08 0.72
N PRO A 136 16.62 16.11 1.00
CA PRO A 136 15.22 16.12 0.59
C PRO A 136 15.14 15.78 -0.91
N GLY A 137 14.59 14.60 -1.24
CA GLY A 137 14.56 14.08 -2.61
C GLY A 137 15.56 12.97 -2.96
N ASP A 138 16.37 12.43 -2.02
CA ASP A 138 17.14 11.20 -2.29
C ASP A 138 16.27 9.96 -2.06
N THR A 139 15.49 9.67 -3.10
CA THR A 139 14.39 8.71 -3.18
C THR A 139 14.71 7.53 -4.09
N ARG A 140 15.99 7.34 -4.43
CA ARG A 140 16.38 6.50 -5.56
C ARG A 140 16.38 5.04 -5.12
N VAL A 141 15.36 4.27 -5.49
CA VAL A 141 15.49 2.80 -5.52
C VAL A 141 16.02 2.43 -6.90
N PRO A 142 17.08 1.62 -7.01
CA PRO A 142 17.57 1.22 -8.31
C PRO A 142 16.54 0.39 -9.08
N ALA A 143 16.62 0.49 -10.40
CA ALA A 143 15.92 -0.38 -11.32
C ALA A 143 16.11 -1.85 -10.94
N ASN A 144 15.09 -2.69 -11.20
CA ASN A 144 15.18 -4.14 -11.07
C ASN A 144 15.46 -4.66 -9.65
N TYR A 145 15.44 -3.80 -8.64
CA TYR A 145 15.59 -4.23 -7.25
C TYR A 145 14.43 -5.14 -6.87
N LYS A 146 14.79 -6.28 -6.28
CA LYS A 146 13.83 -7.30 -5.87
C LYS A 146 13.30 -7.03 -4.48
N VAL A 147 12.03 -7.38 -4.31
CA VAL A 147 11.29 -7.38 -3.07
C VAL A 147 10.95 -8.85 -2.80
N TYR A 148 11.66 -9.44 -1.85
CA TYR A 148 11.58 -10.87 -1.56
C TYR A 148 10.51 -11.12 -0.51
N ALA A 149 9.76 -12.20 -0.70
CA ALA A 149 8.83 -12.68 0.30
C ALA A 149 9.58 -13.05 1.58
N ASP A 150 8.97 -12.72 2.72
CA ASP A 150 9.50 -13.16 4.01
C ASP A 150 9.37 -14.68 4.14
N SER A 151 10.49 -15.36 4.41
CA SER A 151 10.57 -16.83 4.40
C SER A 151 10.14 -17.49 5.71
N THR A 152 9.56 -16.72 6.64
CA THR A 152 9.12 -17.21 7.95
C THR A 152 8.00 -18.26 7.85
N ASP A 153 7.27 -18.28 6.74
CA ASP A 153 6.33 -19.35 6.37
C ASP A 153 6.66 -19.90 4.97
N PRO A 154 7.51 -20.95 4.86
CA PRO A 154 7.88 -21.51 3.57
C PRO A 154 6.72 -22.21 2.84
N SER A 155 5.61 -22.48 3.53
CA SER A 155 4.41 -23.08 2.93
C SER A 155 3.49 -22.05 2.26
N ASN A 156 3.69 -20.77 2.55
CA ASN A 156 2.82 -19.67 2.12
C ASN A 156 3.65 -18.46 1.64
N LEU A 157 4.48 -18.68 0.63
CA LEU A 157 5.32 -17.63 0.08
C LEU A 157 4.52 -16.69 -0.83
N TYR A 158 4.75 -15.39 -0.62
CA TYR A 158 4.30 -14.35 -1.53
C TYR A 158 5.13 -14.37 -2.84
N PRO A 159 4.57 -13.90 -3.96
CA PRO A 159 5.30 -13.87 -5.23
C PRO A 159 6.46 -12.88 -5.20
N LEU A 160 7.56 -13.20 -5.88
CA LEU A 160 8.66 -12.26 -6.03
C LEU A 160 8.20 -10.99 -6.75
N LEU A 161 8.42 -9.82 -6.15
CA LEU A 161 8.16 -8.53 -6.79
C LEU A 161 9.48 -7.84 -7.13
N ALA A 162 9.45 -6.94 -8.12
CA ALA A 162 10.63 -6.18 -8.48
C ALA A 162 10.28 -4.82 -9.07
N PHE A 163 11.12 -3.83 -8.78
CA PHE A 163 10.96 -2.48 -9.32
C PHE A 163 11.10 -2.47 -10.84
N ASN A 164 10.18 -1.79 -11.53
CA ASN A 164 10.16 -1.61 -12.98
C ASN A 164 11.51 -1.06 -13.49
N PRO A 165 11.93 -1.38 -14.71
CA PRO A 165 13.03 -0.64 -15.33
C PRO A 165 12.55 0.82 -15.53
N PRO A 166 13.24 1.83 -14.98
CA PRO A 166 12.79 3.21 -15.08
C PRO A 166 13.11 3.79 -16.46
N PRO A 167 12.31 4.75 -16.93
CA PRO A 167 12.82 5.85 -17.73
C PRO A 167 13.15 7.04 -16.81
N PRO A 168 14.34 7.67 -16.83
CA PRO A 168 15.69 7.15 -16.93
C PRO A 168 16.29 6.94 -15.51
N THR A 169 16.92 5.80 -15.24
CA THR A 169 17.79 5.47 -14.08
C THR A 169 17.20 5.15 -12.69
N PHE A 170 16.20 5.86 -12.12
CA PHE A 170 15.72 5.56 -10.74
C PHE A 170 14.23 5.84 -10.49
N HIS A 171 13.63 5.10 -9.56
CA HIS A 171 12.31 5.44 -8.99
C HIS A 171 12.48 6.44 -7.86
N SER A 172 11.62 7.46 -7.79
CA SER A 172 11.60 8.46 -6.71
C SER A 172 10.55 8.08 -5.66
N VAL A 173 10.89 7.13 -4.78
CA VAL A 173 10.05 6.70 -3.67
C VAL A 173 10.72 6.93 -2.32
N PHE A 174 9.99 7.51 -1.38
CA PHE A 174 10.40 7.56 0.02
C PHE A 174 9.94 6.30 0.73
N MET A 175 10.92 5.55 1.19
CA MET A 175 10.70 4.28 1.84
C MET A 175 11.28 4.32 3.25
N ARG A 176 10.60 3.65 4.17
CA ARG A 176 11.01 3.51 5.57
C ARG A 176 10.88 2.04 5.96
N PRO A 177 11.85 1.48 6.71
CA PRO A 177 11.64 0.21 7.38
C PRO A 177 10.36 0.25 8.22
N ILE A 178 9.59 -0.82 8.16
CA ILE A 178 8.38 -1.01 8.95
C ILE A 178 8.70 -1.92 10.12
N TYR A 179 8.19 -1.55 11.30
CA TYR A 179 8.18 -2.38 12.49
C TYR A 179 6.75 -2.85 12.74
N ARG A 180 6.54 -4.16 12.57
CA ARG A 180 5.22 -4.80 12.73
C ARG A 180 4.71 -4.73 14.17
N ARG A 181 3.38 -4.78 14.33
CA ARG A 181 2.76 -5.07 15.63
C ARG A 181 3.00 -6.53 16.03
N SER A 182 2.91 -6.84 17.32
CA SER A 182 3.22 -8.17 17.86
C SER A 182 2.42 -9.32 17.23
N ASP A 183 1.14 -9.07 16.90
CA ASP A 183 0.20 -10.01 16.26
C ASP A 183 0.34 -10.08 14.74
N ALA A 184 1.10 -9.17 14.12
CA ALA A 184 1.30 -9.12 12.68
C ALA A 184 2.51 -9.98 12.25
N ARG A 185 2.62 -10.30 10.97
CA ARG A 185 3.80 -10.95 10.37
C ARG A 185 4.35 -10.11 9.22
N TYR A 186 5.67 -10.15 9.03
CA TYR A 186 6.28 -9.60 7.83
C TYR A 186 5.93 -10.48 6.62
N ILE A 187 5.75 -9.86 5.46
CA ILE A 187 5.48 -10.59 4.21
C ILE A 187 6.46 -10.23 3.10
N TYR A 188 7.14 -9.08 3.20
CA TYR A 188 8.19 -8.70 2.28
C TYR A 188 9.32 -7.92 2.95
N HIS A 189 10.52 -8.14 2.42
CA HIS A 189 11.70 -7.33 2.65
C HIS A 189 12.39 -6.95 1.33
N LEU A 190 13.17 -5.88 1.32
CA LEU A 190 14.02 -5.55 0.18
C LEU A 190 15.23 -6.47 0.12
N GLN A 191 15.74 -6.70 -1.09
CA GLN A 191 17.10 -7.22 -1.27
C GLN A 191 18.13 -6.29 -0.63
N PRO A 192 19.29 -6.76 -0.15
CA PRO A 192 20.37 -5.87 0.27
C PRO A 192 20.83 -4.91 -0.83
N ASP A 193 21.17 -3.68 -0.47
CA ASP A 193 21.77 -2.73 -1.43
C ASP A 193 23.27 -3.00 -1.61
N THR A 194 23.59 -3.82 -2.62
CA THR A 194 24.98 -4.11 -3.02
C THR A 194 25.44 -3.32 -4.25
N ALA A 195 24.54 -2.59 -4.91
CA ALA A 195 24.85 -1.87 -6.14
C ALA A 195 25.35 -0.43 -5.91
N ASN A 196 25.22 0.10 -4.69
CA ASN A 196 25.63 1.45 -4.34
C ASN A 196 26.71 1.44 -3.25
N SER A 197 27.67 2.38 -3.35
CA SER A 197 28.69 2.63 -2.34
C SER A 197 28.70 4.13 -2.01
N PRO A 198 28.26 4.55 -0.80
CA PRO A 198 27.73 3.71 0.27
C PRO A 198 26.34 3.12 -0.05
N PRO A 199 25.96 1.98 0.57
CA PRO A 199 24.61 1.43 0.46
C PRO A 199 23.55 2.45 0.85
N ARG A 200 22.46 2.54 0.08
CA ARG A 200 21.31 3.43 0.32
C ARG A 200 20.42 2.96 1.45
N TYR A 201 20.57 1.73 1.91
CA TYR A 201 19.98 1.18 3.13
C TYR A 201 20.84 0.02 3.64
N ILE A 202 20.71 -0.25 4.94
CA ILE A 202 21.44 -1.32 5.60
C ILE A 202 20.60 -2.60 5.59
N GLY A 203 21.22 -3.71 5.22
CA GLY A 203 20.62 -5.05 5.29
C GLY A 203 19.41 -5.21 4.37
N SER A 204 18.42 -5.98 4.82
CA SER A 204 17.20 -6.31 4.09
C SER A 204 15.99 -5.78 4.84
N PRO A 205 15.63 -4.50 4.66
CA PRO A 205 14.59 -3.89 5.46
C PRO A 205 13.20 -4.41 5.11
N ASN A 206 12.39 -4.61 6.14
CA ASN A 206 11.00 -5.03 6.01
C ASN A 206 10.14 -3.88 5.48
N VAL A 207 9.31 -4.19 4.49
CA VAL A 207 8.52 -3.21 3.73
C VAL A 207 7.04 -3.56 3.61
N ALA A 208 6.64 -4.74 4.09
CA ALA A 208 5.23 -5.12 4.13
C ALA A 208 4.91 -6.07 5.29
N VAL A 209 3.68 -5.96 5.77
CA VAL A 209 3.14 -6.78 6.87
C VAL A 209 1.69 -7.17 6.60
N VAL A 210 1.24 -8.24 7.23
CA VAL A 210 -0.18 -8.60 7.37
C VAL A 210 -0.50 -8.83 8.83
N ASP A 211 -1.69 -8.43 9.26
CA ASP A 211 -2.16 -8.62 10.63
C ASP A 211 -2.51 -10.09 10.94
N GLY A 212 -2.60 -10.43 12.23
CA GLY A 212 -2.90 -11.80 12.67
C GLY A 212 -4.29 -12.29 12.27
N GLN A 213 -5.25 -11.38 12.07
CA GLN A 213 -6.62 -11.71 11.63
C GLN A 213 -6.77 -11.73 10.10
N ARG A 214 -5.70 -11.44 9.35
CA ARG A 214 -5.71 -11.30 7.89
C ARG A 214 -6.85 -10.39 7.43
N THR A 215 -7.04 -9.27 8.13
CA THR A 215 -7.95 -8.18 7.80
C THR A 215 -7.27 -7.07 7.03
N ILE A 216 -5.96 -6.87 7.22
CA ILE A 216 -5.20 -5.83 6.55
C ILE A 216 -3.81 -6.29 6.12
N VAL A 217 -3.51 -6.06 4.85
CA VAL A 217 -2.16 -6.13 4.28
C VAL A 217 -1.67 -4.70 4.09
N PHE A 218 -0.56 -4.35 4.73
CA PHE A 218 0.06 -3.02 4.62
C PHE A 218 1.41 -3.11 3.93
N ILE A 219 1.61 -2.27 2.90
CA ILE A 219 2.83 -2.20 2.10
C ILE A 219 3.31 -0.76 2.04
N GLY A 220 4.51 -0.51 2.58
CA GLY A 220 5.20 0.78 2.52
C GLY A 220 5.90 1.05 1.20
N LEU A 221 5.36 0.49 0.11
CA LEU A 221 5.83 0.62 -1.26
C LEU A 221 4.65 0.89 -2.18
N PRO A 222 4.84 1.70 -3.24
CA PRO A 222 3.83 1.85 -4.28
C PRO A 222 3.85 0.63 -5.20
N LEU A 223 2.79 -0.17 -5.14
CA LEU A 223 2.71 -1.44 -5.86
C LEU A 223 2.85 -1.29 -7.38
N HIS A 224 2.38 -0.19 -7.97
CA HIS A 224 2.48 0.04 -9.43
C HIS A 224 3.93 0.10 -9.94
N LEU A 225 4.89 0.44 -9.08
CA LEU A 225 6.31 0.41 -9.44
C LEU A 225 6.93 -0.98 -9.35
N LEU A 226 6.23 -1.96 -8.76
CA LEU A 226 6.71 -3.31 -8.52
C LEU A 226 6.25 -4.33 -9.58
N ASN A 227 5.92 -3.88 -10.78
CA ASN A 227 5.32 -4.69 -11.84
C ASN A 227 6.33 -5.25 -12.85
N ASN A 228 7.59 -5.45 -12.44
CA ASN A 228 8.62 -5.91 -13.34
C ASN A 228 8.52 -7.41 -13.60
N THR A 229 7.92 -7.79 -14.72
CA THR A 229 7.69 -9.19 -15.10
C THR A 229 8.92 -9.92 -15.64
N VAL A 230 10.04 -9.21 -15.84
CA VAL A 230 11.29 -9.79 -16.35
C VAL A 230 12.17 -10.31 -15.23
N VAL A 231 12.35 -9.53 -14.15
CA VAL A 231 13.17 -9.92 -12.99
C VAL A 231 12.37 -10.29 -11.75
N GLY A 232 11.09 -9.92 -11.70
CA GLY A 232 10.13 -10.33 -10.68
C GLY A 232 9.31 -11.54 -11.14
N ASN A 233 8.13 -11.71 -10.54
CA ASN A 233 7.18 -12.72 -10.97
C ASN A 233 6.66 -12.42 -12.40
N PRO A 234 6.51 -13.41 -13.30
CA PRO A 234 5.99 -13.20 -14.66
C PRO A 234 4.60 -12.57 -14.75
N GLN A 235 3.76 -12.74 -13.72
CA GLN A 235 2.45 -12.11 -13.62
C GLN A 235 2.50 -10.75 -12.89
N GLY A 236 3.68 -10.31 -12.44
CA GLY A 236 3.89 -9.01 -11.81
C GLY A 236 3.00 -8.79 -10.58
N VAL A 237 2.38 -7.62 -10.51
CA VAL A 237 1.47 -7.24 -9.41
C VAL A 237 0.18 -8.09 -9.41
N THR A 238 -0.23 -8.63 -10.55
CA THR A 238 -1.38 -9.56 -10.63
C THR A 238 -1.17 -10.80 -9.75
N ALA A 239 0.05 -11.36 -9.70
CA ALA A 239 0.37 -12.48 -8.81
C ALA A 239 0.12 -12.10 -7.34
N PHE A 240 0.55 -10.89 -6.98
CA PHE A 240 0.43 -10.39 -5.62
C PHE A 240 -1.04 -10.13 -5.26
N PHE A 241 -1.82 -9.50 -6.15
CA PHE A 241 -3.25 -9.31 -5.93
C PHE A 241 -3.99 -10.64 -5.82
N THR A 242 -3.66 -11.62 -6.67
CA THR A 242 -4.22 -12.97 -6.54
C THR A 242 -3.93 -13.52 -5.15
N LYS A 243 -2.65 -13.53 -4.73
CA LYS A 243 -2.25 -14.00 -3.40
C LYS A 243 -3.04 -13.33 -2.27
N VAL A 244 -3.16 -12.01 -2.30
CA VAL A 244 -3.84 -11.25 -1.24
C VAL A 244 -5.35 -11.52 -1.23
N PHE A 245 -6.02 -11.39 -2.38
CA PHE A 245 -7.48 -11.41 -2.44
C PHE A 245 -8.08 -12.82 -2.47
N THR A 246 -7.32 -13.85 -2.87
CA THR A 246 -7.85 -15.22 -2.96
C THR A 246 -7.32 -16.15 -1.87
N GLU A 247 -6.14 -15.89 -1.30
CA GLU A 247 -5.50 -16.80 -0.34
C GLU A 247 -5.26 -16.16 1.03
N GLU A 248 -4.84 -14.89 1.07
CA GLU A 248 -4.53 -14.23 2.35
C GLU A 248 -5.81 -13.79 3.07
N PHE A 249 -6.67 -13.02 2.40
CA PHE A 249 -7.94 -12.62 3.00
C PHE A 249 -8.87 -13.81 3.14
N SER A 250 -9.33 -14.04 4.38
CA SER A 250 -10.21 -15.16 4.69
C SER A 250 -11.56 -15.01 3.95
N PRO A 251 -11.92 -15.94 3.04
CA PRO A 251 -13.18 -15.86 2.30
C PRO A 251 -14.43 -16.03 3.18
N SER A 252 -14.25 -16.53 4.42
CA SER A 252 -15.33 -16.80 5.37
C SER A 252 -15.79 -15.56 6.15
N GLN A 253 -14.96 -14.51 6.22
CA GLN A 253 -15.30 -13.28 6.91
C GLN A 253 -15.85 -12.26 5.91
N ARG A 254 -17.19 -12.26 5.77
CA ARG A 254 -17.91 -11.25 4.98
C ARG A 254 -18.21 -10.02 5.83
N VAL A 255 -18.34 -8.88 5.16
CA VAL A 255 -18.71 -7.63 5.82
C VAL A 255 -20.12 -7.73 6.40
N ASN A 256 -20.25 -7.41 7.68
CA ASN A 256 -21.53 -7.24 8.34
C ASN A 256 -22.13 -5.89 7.94
N ARG A 257 -23.04 -5.93 6.97
CA ARG A 257 -23.72 -4.73 6.43
C ARG A 257 -24.84 -4.22 7.34
N SER A 258 -25.18 -4.97 8.39
CA SER A 258 -26.29 -4.67 9.30
C SER A 258 -25.86 -4.08 10.64
N ARG A 259 -24.55 -4.06 10.93
CA ARG A 259 -24.02 -3.45 12.15
C ARG A 259 -23.82 -1.96 11.93
N PHE A 260 -24.77 -1.19 12.44
CA PHE A 260 -24.60 0.18 12.93
C PHE A 260 -25.43 0.32 14.21
#